data_AF-A0A9X5GT87-F1
#
_entry.id   AF-A0A9X5GT87-F1
#
_cell.length_a   1.000
_cell.length_b   1.000
_cell.length_c   1.000
_cell.angle_alpha   90.00
_cell.angle_beta   90.00
_cell.angle_gamma   90.00
#
_symmetry.space_group_name_H-M   'P 1'
#
loop_
_entity.id
_entity.type
_entity.pdbx_description
1 polymer ?
#
loop_
_entity_poly.entity_id
_entity_poly.type
_entity_poly.pdbx_seq_one_letter_code
_entity_poly.pdbx_strand_id
1 'polypeptide(L)'
;MAAGNTPTSLDAILSGQKIHSRIRQSGHSISEIQEMLGLECPQSIYRWLKGQSMPSIDNLYMLSQILEVHMEDLLVSMDAAKHSI
;
A
#
# COMPACT_ATOMS: atom_id res chain seq x y z
N MET A 1 -3.63 33.71 -5.71
CA MET A 1 -2.82 33.27 -4.56
C MET A 1 -2.21 31.94 -4.96
N ALA A 2 -0.92 31.91 -5.29
CA ALA A 2 -0.23 30.72 -5.77
C ALA A 2 0.80 30.25 -4.75
N ALA A 3 0.63 29.01 -4.29
CA ALA A 3 1.64 28.08 -3.80
C ALA A 3 0.89 26.73 -3.67
N GLY A 4 1.04 25.71 -4.51
CA GLY A 4 2.25 25.27 -5.18
C GLY A 4 2.96 24.17 -4.40
N ASN A 5 2.23 23.12 -3.97
CA ASN A 5 2.70 21.73 -3.96
C ASN A 5 1.54 20.78 -3.60
N THR A 6 0.82 20.27 -4.60
CA THR A 6 0.07 19.02 -4.41
C THR A 6 1.10 17.90 -4.42
N PRO A 7 1.20 17.03 -3.40
CA PRO A 7 2.13 15.90 -3.47
C PRO A 7 1.61 14.91 -4.51
N THR A 8 2.07 15.02 -5.76
CA THR A 8 1.58 14.17 -6.87
C THR A 8 2.27 12.81 -6.94
N SER A 9 3.28 12.54 -6.10
CA SER A 9 4.06 11.31 -6.15
C SER A 9 3.98 10.51 -4.84
N LEU A 10 3.71 9.22 -4.98
CA LEU A 10 3.63 8.25 -3.88
C LEU A 10 4.99 7.58 -3.66
N ASP A 11 5.34 7.37 -2.40
CA ASP A 11 6.52 6.61 -2.01
C ASP A 11 6.16 5.12 -1.96
N ALA A 12 6.64 4.34 -2.94
CA ALA A 12 6.33 2.91 -3.02
C ALA A 12 6.94 2.09 -1.88
N ILE A 13 8.11 2.49 -1.36
CA ILE A 13 8.80 1.75 -0.30
C ILE A 13 8.04 1.93 1.01
N LEU A 14 7.73 3.18 1.38
CA LEU A 14 7.00 3.47 2.61
C LEU A 14 5.54 3.02 2.53
N SER A 15 4.90 3.13 1.36
CA SER A 15 3.56 2.55 1.15
C SER A 15 3.59 1.03 1.29
N GLY A 16 4.60 0.36 0.72
CA GLY A 16 4.80 -1.08 0.90
C GLY A 16 4.93 -1.50 2.36
N GLN A 17 5.66 -0.72 3.16
CA GLN A 17 5.78 -0.94 4.61
C GLN A 17 4.46 -0.73 5.35
N LYS A 18 3.69 0.31 5.00
CA LYS A 18 2.35 0.55 5.55
C LYS A 18 1.41 -0.61 5.24
N ILE A 19 1.35 -1.06 3.99
CA ILE A 19 0.55 -2.22 3.56
C ILE A 19 0.94 -3.46 4.36
N HIS A 20 2.24 -3.73 4.51
CA HIS A 20 2.72 -4.86 5.31
C HIS A 20 2.26 -4.77 6.78
N SER A 21 2.37 -3.58 7.38
CA SER A 21 1.94 -3.34 8.75
C SER A 21 0.45 -3.60 8.92
N ARG A 22 -0.39 -3.13 7.99
CA ARG A 22 -1.85 -3.34 8.02
C ARG A 22 -2.23 -4.81 7.86
N ILE A 23 -1.63 -5.54 6.92
CA ILE A 23 -1.86 -6.99 6.76
C ILE A 23 -1.49 -7.75 8.05
N ARG A 24 -0.35 -7.39 8.67
CA ARG A 24 0.06 -8.01 9.94
C ARG A 24 -0.90 -7.69 11.08
N GLN A 25 -1.42 -6.46 11.14
CA GLN A 25 -2.38 -6.01 12.15
C GLN A 25 -3.74 -6.68 12.01
N SER A 26 -4.17 -7.00 10.79
CA SER A 26 -5.43 -7.72 10.54
C SER A 26 -5.36 -9.21 10.91
N GLY A 27 -4.16 -9.75 11.13
CA GLY A 27 -3.94 -11.17 11.43
C GLY A 27 -4.00 -12.09 10.22
N HIS A 28 -4.12 -11.54 9.00
CA HIS A 28 -4.10 -12.34 7.77
C HIS A 28 -2.68 -12.71 7.35
N SER A 29 -2.53 -13.93 6.84
CA SER A 29 -1.34 -14.37 6.13
C SER A 29 -1.29 -13.78 4.72
N ILE A 30 -0.09 -13.72 4.13
CA ILE A 30 0.08 -13.29 2.74
C ILE A 30 -0.65 -14.22 1.76
N SER A 31 -0.77 -15.50 2.09
CA SER A 31 -1.49 -16.48 1.26
C SER A 31 -3.00 -16.19 1.24
N GLU A 32 -3.59 -15.88 2.40
CA GLU A 32 -5.01 -15.51 2.47
C GLU A 32 -5.29 -14.21 1.70
N ILE A 33 -4.43 -13.19 1.86
CA ILE A 33 -4.57 -11.95 1.08
C ILE A 33 -4.46 -12.23 -0.43
N GLN A 34 -3.54 -13.10 -0.86
CA GLN A 34 -3.39 -13.47 -2.25
C GLN A 34 -4.65 -14.14 -2.81
N GLU A 35 -5.23 -15.07 -2.04
CA GLU A 35 -6.46 -15.76 -2.41
C GLU A 35 -7.66 -14.81 -2.48
N MET A 36 -7.83 -13.94 -1.47
CA MET A 36 -8.91 -12.95 -1.42
C MET A 36 -8.82 -11.91 -2.53
N LEU A 37 -7.60 -11.57 -2.98
CA LEU A 37 -7.37 -10.69 -4.12
C LEU A 37 -7.48 -11.40 -5.48
N GLY A 38 -7.64 -12.72 -5.51
CA GLY A 38 -7.69 -13.50 -6.75
C GLY A 38 -6.39 -13.43 -7.56
N LEU A 39 -5.25 -13.18 -6.91
CA LEU A 39 -3.96 -13.11 -7.58
C LEU A 39 -3.44 -14.52 -7.89
N GLU A 40 -2.78 -14.70 -9.03
CA GLU A 40 -2.22 -15.99 -9.42
C GLU A 40 -1.07 -16.44 -8.51
N CYS A 41 -0.33 -15.51 -7.90
CA CYS A 41 0.81 -15.83 -7.05
C CYS A 41 1.03 -14.83 -5.91
N PRO A 42 1.54 -15.28 -4.74
CA PRO A 42 1.81 -14.40 -3.60
C PRO A 42 3.00 -13.45 -3.87
N GLN A 43 3.80 -13.73 -4.91
CA GLN A 43 4.94 -12.91 -5.29
C GLN A 43 4.54 -11.47 -5.63
N SER A 44 3.35 -11.26 -6.20
CA SER A 44 2.82 -9.92 -6.45
C SER A 44 2.74 -9.09 -5.17
N ILE A 45 2.24 -9.69 -4.08
CA ILE A 45 2.15 -9.01 -2.79
C ILE A 45 3.56 -8.70 -2.25
N TYR A 46 4.48 -9.67 -2.26
CA TYR A 46 5.85 -9.43 -1.78
C TYR A 46 6.57 -8.30 -2.52
N ARG A 47 6.29 -8.11 -3.81
CA ARG A 47 6.83 -6.96 -4.57
C ARG A 47 6.27 -5.63 -4.06
N TRP A 48 4.99 -5.58 -3.70
CA TRP A 48 4.38 -4.40 -3.07
C TRP A 48 5.02 -4.11 -1.72
N LEU A 49 5.19 -5.12 -0.88
CA LEU A 49 5.78 -4.94 0.46
C LEU A 49 7.22 -4.43 0.41
N LYS A 50 7.96 -4.76 -0.65
CA LYS A 50 9.34 -4.32 -0.89
C LYS A 50 9.42 -3.01 -1.69
N GLY A 51 8.30 -2.41 -2.07
CA GLY A 51 8.26 -1.21 -2.91
C GLY A 51 8.78 -1.41 -4.33
N GLN A 52 8.85 -2.65 -4.82
CA GLN A 52 9.32 -2.97 -6.18
C GLN A 52 8.26 -2.69 -7.26
N SER A 53 7.00 -2.61 -6.84
CA SER A 53 5.85 -2.21 -7.65
C SER A 53 4.72 -1.77 -6.72
N MET A 54 3.78 -0.97 -7.23
CA MET A 54 2.55 -0.66 -6.50
C MET A 54 1.45 -1.69 -6.81
N PRO A 55 0.49 -1.92 -5.89
CA PRO A 55 -0.76 -2.56 -6.26
C PRO A 55 -1.48 -1.74 -7.34
N SER A 56 -2.22 -2.41 -8.22
CA SER A 56 -3.17 -1.72 -9.10
C SER A 56 -4.24 -1.00 -8.27
N ILE A 57 -4.98 -0.07 -8.89
CA ILE A 57 -6.07 0.63 -8.20
C ILE A 57 -7.11 -0.38 -7.68
N ASP A 58 -7.46 -1.40 -8.46
CA ASP A 58 -8.41 -2.45 -8.05
C ASP A 58 -7.89 -3.25 -6.86
N ASN A 59 -6.63 -3.68 -6.90
CA ASN A 59 -6.02 -4.43 -5.79
C ASN A 59 -5.90 -3.58 -4.53
N LEU A 60 -5.59 -2.29 -4.69
CA LEU A 60 -5.50 -1.36 -3.58
C LEU A 60 -6.89 -1.10 -2.96
N TYR A 61 -7.93 -0.98 -3.79
CA TYR A 61 -9.31 -0.86 -3.34
C TYR A 61 -9.73 -2.12 -2.59
N MET A 62 -9.51 -3.31 -3.15
CA MET A 62 -9.82 -4.57 -2.49
C MET A 62 -9.05 -4.74 -1.17
N LEU A 63 -7.76 -4.39 -1.13
CA LEU A 63 -6.98 -4.37 0.11
C LEU A 63 -7.62 -3.47 1.17
N SER A 64 -8.10 -2.28 0.80
CA SER A 64 -8.78 -1.39 1.73
C SER A 64 -10.04 -2.02 2.34
N GLN A 65 -10.80 -2.79 1.54
CA GLN A 65 -12.00 -3.48 1.99
C GLN A 65 -11.66 -4.68 2.88
N ILE A 66 -10.68 -5.50 2.48
CA ILE A 66 -10.23 -6.68 3.24
C ILE A 66 -9.69 -6.26 4.62
N LEU A 67 -8.95 -5.16 4.67
CA LEU A 67 -8.29 -4.67 5.88
C LEU A 67 -9.13 -3.68 6.69
N GLU A 68 -10.33 -3.35 6.22
CA GLU A 68 -11.27 -2.40 6.84
C GLU A 68 -10.63 -1.02 7.15
N VAL A 69 -9.86 -0.48 6.20
CA VAL A 69 -9.19 0.83 6.31
C VAL A 69 -9.47 1.70 5.09
N HIS A 70 -9.22 3.02 5.19
CA HIS A 70 -9.26 3.87 4.02
C HIS A 70 -8.07 3.58 3.09
N MET A 71 -8.28 3.73 1.78
CA MET A 71 -7.23 3.52 0.79
C MET A 71 -5.98 4.38 1.05
N GLU A 72 -6.16 5.62 1.50
CA GLU A 72 -5.07 6.55 1.84
C GLU A 72 -4.24 6.08 3.04
N ASP A 73 -4.82 5.30 3.95
CA ASP A 73 -4.10 4.73 5.09
C ASP A 73 -3.05 3.71 4.67
N LEU A 74 -3.13 3.20 3.44
CA LEU A 74 -2.18 2.28 2.83
C LEU A 74 -1.05 3.01 2.07
N LEU A 75 -1.18 4.32 1.87
CA LEU A 75 -0.30 5.10 1.02
C LEU A 75 0.54 6.11 1.82
N VAL A 76 1.70 6.47 1.26
CA VAL A 76 2.57 7.53 1.75
C VAL A 76 2.93 8.45 0.59
N SER A 77 2.77 9.76 0.79
CA SER A 77 3.27 10.76 -0.14
C SER A 77 4.76 11.02 0.08
N MET A 78 5.48 11.29 -1.02
CA MET A 78 6.92 11.59 -0.97
C MET A 78 7.26 12.80 -0.07
N ASP A 79 6.33 13.73 0.13
CA ASP A 79 6.56 14.91 0.95
C ASP A 79 6.43 14.61 2.47
N ALA A 80 5.57 13.65 2.83
CA ALA A 80 5.49 13.16 4.21
C ALA A 80 6.75 12.37 4.60
N ALA A 81 7.35 11.65 3.65
CA ALA A 81 8.57 10.87 3.85
C ALA A 81 9.78 11.76 4.23
N LYS A 82 9.90 12.94 3.60
CA LYS A 82 11.03 13.87 3.78
C LYS A 82 11.06 14.57 5.14
N HIS A 83 9.93 14.63 5.85
CA HIS A 83 9.86 15.26 7.17
C HIS A 83 10.24 14.34 8.33
N SER A 84 10.52 13.06 8.05
CA SER A 84 10.83 12.06 9.07
C SER A 84 12.31 11.62 9.09
N ILE A 85 13.19 12.36 8.41
CA ILE A 85 14.64 12.12 8.33
C ILE A 85 15.40 13.35 8.81
#